data_AF-A0A958RHI1-F1
#
_entry.id   AF-A0A958RHI1-F1
#
_cell.length_a   1.000
_cell.length_b   1.000
_cell.length_c   1.000
_cell.angle_alpha   90.00
_cell.angle_beta   90.00
_cell.angle_gamma   90.00
#
_symmetry.space_group_name_H-M   'P 1'
#
loop_
_entity.id
_entity.type
_entity.pdbx_description
1 polymer ?
#
loop_
_entity_poly.entity_id
_entity_poly.type
_entity_poly.pdbx_seq_one_letter_code
_entity_poly.pdbx_strand_id
1 'polypeptide(L)'
;ICDTNYGDFIFVDLHTTSSPTVPFITISDSLNNRTLANKFNIPIVLGIEEYLDGPLLSFINEYGHVSIGFEAGQHNDEKSVLYCEAFVWMVLEKTGLISKHDFEYNVCKRILNIERGFYEIIYRHSLSESNQFKMKPGFKNFNAIMKHQLLAYDGICEVKSPFNGLIFMPLYQKQGEDGFFVVKKLSTFWLVISAMLRKLKLHHILQLLPGITKHLENEYCLIANRRIALFLTTKIFHLFGYRKKIIVDDKIHFIKRDRKVIPFS
;
A
#
# COMPACT_ATOMS: atom_id res chain seq x y z
N ILE A 1 -20.86 -15.26 2.01
CA ILE A 1 -20.25 -15.35 0.66
C ILE A 1 -19.04 -16.29 0.71
N CYS A 2 -18.04 -16.00 1.55
CA CYS A 2 -16.82 -16.80 1.61
C CYS A 2 -17.01 -18.17 2.28
N ASP A 3 -18.03 -18.33 3.13
CA ASP A 3 -18.31 -19.62 3.81
C ASP A 3 -19.18 -20.56 2.97
N THR A 4 -19.81 -20.03 1.93
CA THR A 4 -20.83 -20.73 1.12
C THR A 4 -20.36 -21.05 -0.29
N ASN A 5 -19.17 -20.58 -0.70
CA ASN A 5 -18.66 -20.73 -2.06
C ASN A 5 -17.22 -21.27 -2.03
N TYR A 6 -16.86 -22.05 -3.05
CA TYR A 6 -15.52 -22.62 -3.22
C TYR A 6 -14.75 -21.88 -4.32
N GLY A 7 -13.46 -21.63 -4.09
CA GLY A 7 -12.56 -21.02 -5.07
C GLY A 7 -11.77 -19.84 -4.51
N ASP A 8 -10.96 -19.21 -5.37
CA ASP A 8 -10.20 -18.02 -5.02
C ASP A 8 -11.14 -16.82 -4.86
N PHE A 9 -11.07 -16.16 -3.71
CA PHE A 9 -11.77 -14.90 -3.46
C PHE A 9 -10.83 -13.70 -3.65
N ILE A 10 -11.30 -12.73 -4.43
CA ILE A 10 -10.59 -11.48 -4.74
C ILE A 10 -11.49 -10.33 -4.34
N PHE A 11 -11.01 -9.50 -3.42
CA PHE A 11 -11.67 -8.28 -3.00
C PHE A 11 -11.08 -7.09 -3.75
N VAL A 12 -11.95 -6.31 -4.38
CA VAL A 12 -11.59 -5.06 -5.07
C VAL A 12 -12.38 -3.93 -4.44
N ASP A 13 -11.67 -2.92 -3.96
CA ASP A 13 -12.23 -1.76 -3.30
C ASP A 13 -12.01 -0.54 -4.21
N LEU A 14 -13.10 0.03 -4.74
CA LEU A 14 -13.03 1.14 -5.70
C LEU A 14 -13.25 2.46 -4.96
N HIS A 15 -12.26 3.33 -5.04
CA HIS A 15 -12.22 4.63 -4.38
C HIS A 15 -11.93 5.75 -5.38
N THR A 16 -12.14 6.96 -4.90
CA THR A 16 -11.72 8.19 -5.56
C THR A 16 -11.02 9.07 -4.54
N THR A 17 -10.06 9.86 -4.99
CA THR A 17 -9.31 10.77 -4.15
C THR A 17 -9.97 12.15 -4.06
N SER A 18 -9.60 12.90 -3.03
CA SER A 18 -9.97 14.33 -2.89
C SER A 18 -9.20 15.24 -3.85
N SER A 19 -7.98 14.84 -4.22
CA SER A 19 -7.04 15.64 -5.00
C SER A 19 -6.87 15.09 -6.42
N PRO A 20 -6.62 15.94 -7.44
CA PRO A 20 -6.32 15.49 -8.80
C PRO A 20 -5.16 14.49 -8.86
N THR A 21 -5.42 13.32 -9.42
CA THR A 21 -4.45 12.22 -9.54
C THR A 21 -4.71 11.38 -10.78
N VAL A 22 -3.66 10.74 -11.29
CA VAL A 22 -3.80 9.56 -12.15
C VAL A 22 -4.31 8.38 -11.33
N PRO A 23 -4.97 7.38 -11.95
CA PRO A 23 -5.41 6.20 -11.22
C PRO A 23 -4.22 5.40 -10.68
N PHE A 24 -4.38 4.78 -9.52
CA PHE A 24 -3.36 3.92 -8.92
C PHE A 24 -3.96 2.80 -8.08
N ILE A 25 -3.17 1.75 -7.84
CA ILE A 25 -3.51 0.63 -6.97
C ILE A 25 -2.87 0.84 -5.60
N THR A 26 -3.61 0.51 -4.54
CA THR A 26 -3.11 0.40 -3.17
C THR A 26 -3.24 -1.05 -2.71
N ILE A 27 -2.18 -1.60 -2.12
CA ILE A 27 -2.21 -2.99 -1.63
C ILE A 27 -1.44 -3.15 -0.33
N SER A 28 -1.96 -4.08 0.49
CA SER A 28 -1.15 -4.73 1.51
C SER A 28 0.00 -5.48 0.86
N ASP A 29 1.20 -5.39 1.45
CA ASP A 29 2.42 -5.91 0.84
C ASP A 29 2.60 -7.44 0.97
N SER A 30 1.63 -8.19 0.46
CA SER A 30 1.66 -9.65 0.31
C SER A 30 1.97 -10.07 -1.14
N LEU A 31 2.56 -11.25 -1.33
CA LEU A 31 2.97 -11.74 -2.65
C LEU A 31 1.80 -12.00 -3.61
N ASN A 32 0.65 -12.44 -3.10
CA ASN A 32 -0.56 -12.65 -3.90
C ASN A 32 -1.10 -11.31 -4.45
N ASN A 33 -1.20 -10.28 -3.61
CA ASN A 33 -1.58 -8.93 -4.00
C ASN A 33 -0.62 -8.36 -5.04
N ARG A 34 0.70 -8.45 -4.78
CA ARG A 34 1.71 -8.04 -5.77
C ARG A 34 1.51 -8.77 -7.10
N THR A 35 1.22 -10.06 -7.09
CA THR A 35 1.05 -10.86 -8.32
C THR A 35 -0.10 -10.34 -9.18
N LEU A 36 -1.25 -10.03 -8.58
CA LEU A 36 -2.39 -9.48 -9.32
C LEU A 36 -2.15 -8.02 -9.73
N ALA A 37 -1.72 -7.16 -8.81
CA ALA A 37 -1.47 -5.73 -9.08
C ALA A 37 -0.43 -5.52 -10.19
N ASN A 38 0.60 -6.37 -10.23
CA ASN A 38 1.68 -6.32 -11.23
C ASN A 38 1.22 -6.61 -12.66
N LYS A 39 -0.02 -7.08 -12.87
CA LYS A 39 -0.62 -7.28 -14.20
C LYS A 39 -1.16 -5.99 -14.83
N PHE A 40 -1.23 -4.88 -14.07
CA PHE A 40 -1.76 -3.60 -14.52
C PHE A 40 -0.63 -2.60 -14.84
N ASN A 41 -0.86 -1.71 -15.82
CA ASN A 41 0.12 -0.69 -16.21
C ASN A 41 -0.13 0.68 -15.54
N ILE A 42 -0.33 0.66 -14.24
CA ILE A 42 -0.59 1.83 -13.39
C ILE A 42 0.31 1.81 -12.15
N PRO A 43 0.49 2.95 -11.45
CA PRO A 43 1.24 3.01 -10.21
C PRO A 43 0.63 2.09 -9.14
N ILE A 44 1.49 1.44 -8.35
CA ILE A 44 1.12 0.52 -7.27
C ILE A 44 1.80 1.01 -5.99
N VAL A 45 1.02 1.46 -5.02
CA VAL A 45 1.52 1.96 -3.72
C VAL A 45 1.36 0.84 -2.68
N LEU A 46 2.47 0.49 -2.04
CA LEU A 46 2.54 -0.53 -1.00
C LEU A 46 2.41 0.09 0.38
N GLY A 47 1.64 -0.55 1.26
CA GLY A 47 1.72 -0.29 2.70
C GLY A 47 0.98 0.96 3.17
N ILE A 48 0.03 1.49 2.41
CA ILE A 48 -0.86 2.57 2.89
C ILE A 48 -1.57 2.13 4.18
N GLU A 49 -1.97 0.87 4.24
CA GLU A 49 -2.69 0.29 5.36
C GLU A 49 -1.85 0.16 6.63
N GLU A 50 -0.52 0.33 6.56
CA GLU A 50 0.33 0.43 7.75
C GLU A 50 0.08 1.74 8.53
N TYR A 51 -0.55 2.71 7.89
CA TYR A 51 -0.82 4.04 8.42
C TYR A 51 -2.31 4.29 8.67
N LEU A 52 -3.19 3.40 8.23
CA LEU A 52 -4.63 3.51 8.42
C LEU A 52 -5.08 2.50 9.48
N ASP A 53 -5.99 2.92 10.37
CA ASP A 53 -6.56 2.02 11.37
C ASP A 53 -7.73 1.23 10.78
N GLY A 54 -7.61 -0.10 10.83
CA GLY A 54 -8.68 -1.03 10.46
C GLY A 54 -9.20 -1.01 9.01
N PRO A 55 -8.41 -0.71 7.97
CA PRO A 55 -8.93 -0.72 6.60
C PRO A 55 -9.40 -2.13 6.22
N LEU A 56 -10.54 -2.22 5.52
CA LEU A 56 -11.13 -3.48 5.07
C LEU A 56 -10.15 -4.33 4.25
N LEU A 57 -9.30 -3.68 3.45
CA LEU A 57 -8.20 -4.31 2.72
C LEU A 57 -7.25 -5.10 3.63
N SER A 58 -6.93 -4.59 4.83
CA SER A 58 -6.11 -5.31 5.82
C SER A 58 -6.86 -6.49 6.38
N PHE A 59 -8.13 -6.31 6.75
CA PHE A 59 -8.96 -7.39 7.28
C PHE A 59 -9.03 -8.58 6.31
N ILE A 60 -9.38 -8.35 5.04
CA ILE A 60 -9.43 -9.41 4.02
C ILE A 60 -8.06 -10.11 3.85
N ASN A 61 -6.96 -9.35 3.91
CA ASN A 61 -5.61 -9.90 3.77
C ASN A 61 -5.17 -10.73 4.98
N GLU A 62 -5.71 -10.47 6.18
CA GLU A 62 -5.44 -11.29 7.38
C GLU A 62 -5.97 -12.73 7.21
N TYR A 63 -7.03 -12.91 6.42
CA TYR A 63 -7.55 -14.22 5.99
C TYR A 63 -6.81 -14.80 4.77
N GLY A 64 -5.75 -14.13 4.29
CA GLY A 64 -4.90 -14.58 3.19
C GLY A 64 -5.46 -14.37 1.79
N HIS A 65 -6.63 -13.75 1.67
CA HIS A 65 -7.24 -13.45 0.37
C HIS A 65 -6.57 -12.25 -0.32
N VAL A 66 -6.76 -12.17 -1.64
CA VAL A 66 -6.29 -11.03 -2.42
C VAL A 66 -7.20 -9.84 -2.15
N SER A 67 -6.59 -8.71 -1.82
CA SER A 67 -7.30 -7.45 -1.59
C SER A 67 -6.58 -6.31 -2.30
N ILE A 68 -7.31 -5.59 -3.15
CA ILE A 68 -6.77 -4.49 -3.96
C ILE A 68 -7.66 -3.27 -3.77
N GLY A 69 -7.07 -2.16 -3.33
CA GLY A 69 -7.69 -0.85 -3.45
C GLY A 69 -7.33 -0.23 -4.80
N PHE A 70 -8.31 0.37 -5.47
CA PHE A 70 -8.12 1.11 -6.70
C PHE A 70 -8.64 2.53 -6.52
N GLU A 71 -7.75 3.49 -6.68
CA GLU A 71 -8.05 4.92 -6.59
C GLU A 71 -8.18 5.44 -8.01
N ALA A 72 -9.41 5.72 -8.43
CA ALA A 72 -9.74 5.98 -9.83
C ALA A 72 -9.38 7.38 -10.32
N GLY A 73 -9.07 8.30 -9.43
CA GLY A 73 -8.95 9.73 -9.76
C GLY A 73 -9.73 10.59 -8.78
N GLN A 74 -9.87 11.87 -9.08
CA GLN A 74 -10.59 12.79 -8.20
C GLN A 74 -12.11 12.55 -8.25
N HIS A 75 -12.80 12.66 -7.12
CA HIS A 75 -14.22 12.28 -6.99
C HIS A 75 -15.19 12.99 -7.95
N ASN A 76 -14.88 14.22 -8.39
CA ASN A 76 -15.71 15.00 -9.31
C ASN A 76 -15.22 14.93 -10.77
N ASP A 77 -14.17 14.16 -11.06
CA ASP A 77 -13.70 13.95 -12.43
C ASP A 77 -14.52 12.83 -13.09
N GLU A 78 -15.23 13.15 -14.16
CA GLU A 78 -16.01 12.18 -14.95
C GLU A 78 -15.15 11.00 -15.44
N LYS A 79 -13.83 11.22 -15.63
CA LYS A 79 -12.90 10.15 -16.01
C LYS A 79 -12.77 9.07 -14.94
N SER A 80 -13.03 9.39 -13.68
CA SER A 80 -13.00 8.41 -12.58
C SER A 80 -13.98 7.26 -12.83
N VAL A 81 -15.14 7.54 -13.44
CA VAL A 81 -16.10 6.50 -13.84
C VAL A 81 -15.49 5.57 -14.89
N LEU A 82 -14.87 6.14 -15.93
CA LEU A 82 -14.20 5.38 -17.00
C LEU A 82 -13.03 4.54 -16.46
N TYR A 83 -12.28 5.08 -15.50
CA TYR A 83 -11.20 4.36 -14.84
C TYR A 83 -11.71 3.18 -14.02
N CYS A 84 -12.77 3.36 -13.22
CA CYS A 84 -13.42 2.29 -12.47
C CYS A 84 -13.94 1.18 -13.37
N GLU A 85 -14.68 1.54 -14.42
CA GLU A 85 -15.24 0.58 -15.36
C GLU A 85 -14.14 -0.24 -16.06
N ALA A 86 -13.13 0.45 -16.61
CA ALA A 86 -12.00 -0.21 -17.23
C ALA A 86 -11.25 -1.12 -16.24
N PHE A 87 -11.17 -0.74 -14.97
CA PHE A 87 -10.48 -1.52 -13.95
C PHE A 87 -11.23 -2.81 -13.62
N VAL A 88 -12.55 -2.75 -13.44
CA VAL A 88 -13.38 -3.94 -13.20
C VAL A 88 -13.25 -4.95 -14.34
N TRP A 89 -13.41 -4.51 -15.59
CA TRP A 89 -13.26 -5.38 -16.75
C TRP A 89 -11.87 -6.01 -16.84
N MET A 90 -10.83 -5.22 -16.58
CA MET A 90 -9.46 -5.70 -16.60
C MET A 90 -9.17 -6.65 -15.44
N VAL A 91 -9.77 -6.48 -14.25
CA VAL A 91 -9.67 -7.46 -13.16
C VAL A 91 -10.26 -8.79 -13.61
N LEU A 92 -11.49 -8.79 -14.14
CA LEU A 92 -12.17 -10.01 -14.61
C LEU A 92 -11.34 -10.76 -15.66
N GLU A 93 -10.73 -10.05 -16.62
CA GLU A 93 -9.85 -10.67 -17.63
C GLU A 93 -8.56 -11.19 -17.02
N LYS A 94 -7.91 -10.41 -16.13
CA LYS A 94 -6.64 -10.80 -15.51
C LYS A 94 -6.78 -11.97 -14.52
N THR A 95 -7.98 -12.22 -14.02
CA THR A 95 -8.30 -13.37 -13.16
C THR A 95 -8.84 -14.56 -13.95
N GLY A 96 -9.06 -14.41 -15.27
CA GLY A 96 -9.52 -15.47 -16.15
C GLY A 96 -11.03 -15.74 -16.07
N LEU A 97 -11.80 -14.83 -15.47
CA LEU A 97 -13.26 -14.93 -15.42
C LEU A 97 -13.91 -14.64 -16.78
N ILE A 98 -13.24 -13.82 -17.61
CA ILE A 98 -13.65 -13.50 -18.97
C ILE A 98 -12.44 -13.49 -19.92
N SER A 99 -12.71 -13.57 -21.21
CA SER A 99 -11.74 -13.43 -22.29
C SER A 99 -11.59 -11.96 -22.74
N LYS A 100 -10.49 -11.65 -23.43
CA LYS A 100 -10.26 -10.33 -24.06
C LYS A 100 -11.24 -10.00 -25.18
N HIS A 101 -11.99 -11.00 -25.65
CA HIS A 101 -13.01 -10.83 -26.70
C HIS A 101 -14.39 -10.48 -26.14
N ASP A 102 -14.58 -10.56 -24.81
CA ASP A 102 -15.89 -10.36 -24.18
C ASP A 102 -16.20 -8.88 -23.88
N PHE A 103 -15.24 -7.98 -24.10
CA PHE A 103 -15.37 -6.54 -23.85
C PHE A 103 -14.37 -5.74 -24.71
N GLU A 104 -14.45 -4.42 -24.64
CA GLU A 104 -13.55 -3.48 -25.33
C GLU A 104 -12.12 -3.44 -24.73
N TYR A 105 -11.43 -4.59 -24.75
CA TYR A 105 -10.13 -4.80 -24.11
C TYR A 105 -9.10 -3.72 -24.48
N ASN A 106 -9.00 -3.36 -25.76
CA ASN A 106 -8.03 -2.37 -26.22
C ASN A 106 -8.36 -0.95 -25.75
N VAL A 107 -9.64 -0.65 -25.48
CA VAL A 107 -10.06 0.62 -24.90
C VAL A 107 -9.69 0.64 -23.42
N CYS A 108 -10.12 -0.36 -22.64
CA CYS A 108 -9.81 -0.44 -21.20
C CYS A 108 -8.30 -0.47 -20.94
N LYS A 109 -7.55 -1.24 -21.74
CA LYS A 109 -6.08 -1.30 -21.66
C LYS A 109 -5.44 0.07 -21.89
N ARG A 110 -5.97 0.87 -22.82
CA ARG A 110 -5.45 2.21 -23.14
C ARG A 110 -5.80 3.22 -22.05
N ILE A 111 -7.02 3.14 -21.51
CA ILE A 111 -7.46 3.95 -20.37
C ILE A 111 -6.54 3.74 -19.17
N LEU A 112 -6.18 2.48 -18.87
CA LEU A 112 -5.31 2.10 -17.75
C LEU A 112 -3.82 2.01 -18.13
N ASN A 113 -3.37 2.84 -19.07
CA ASN A 113 -1.98 2.89 -19.51
C ASN A 113 -1.31 4.19 -19.04
N ILE A 114 -0.92 4.23 -17.77
CA ILE A 114 -0.29 5.41 -17.14
C ILE A 114 1.22 5.20 -17.09
N GLU A 115 1.74 4.71 -15.98
CA GLU A 115 3.12 4.27 -15.82
C GLU A 115 3.13 3.24 -14.69
N ARG A 116 3.58 2.02 -14.98
CA ARG A 116 3.76 1.01 -13.95
C ARG A 116 4.98 1.32 -13.08
N GLY A 117 4.77 1.18 -11.78
CA GLY A 117 5.84 1.23 -10.80
C GLY A 117 5.32 0.81 -9.43
N PHE A 118 6.15 0.13 -8.66
CA PHE A 118 5.88 -0.04 -7.24
C PHE A 118 6.46 1.13 -6.47
N TYR A 119 5.72 1.61 -5.49
CA TYR A 119 6.10 2.70 -4.63
C TYR A 119 5.92 2.29 -3.18
N GLU A 120 6.85 2.67 -2.31
CA GLU A 120 6.70 2.54 -0.86
C GLU A 120 6.51 3.90 -0.22
N ILE A 121 5.68 3.97 0.82
CA ILE A 121 5.58 5.14 1.68
C ILE A 121 6.80 5.18 2.61
N ILE A 122 7.50 6.30 2.59
CA ILE A 122 8.68 6.56 3.42
C ILE A 122 8.43 7.62 4.49
N TYR A 123 7.32 8.35 4.38
CA TYR A 123 6.94 9.39 5.33
C TYR A 123 5.43 9.63 5.29
N ARG A 124 4.87 9.88 6.46
CA ARG A 124 3.49 10.32 6.70
C ARG A 124 3.56 11.61 7.51
N HIS A 125 2.89 12.65 7.03
CA HIS A 125 2.65 13.87 7.80
C HIS A 125 1.27 13.82 8.44
N SER A 126 1.18 13.22 9.63
CA SER A 126 -0.06 13.20 10.41
C SER A 126 -0.37 14.59 10.95
N LEU A 127 -1.64 14.96 10.89
CA LEU A 127 -2.14 16.19 11.47
C LEU A 127 -2.58 15.94 12.91
N SER A 128 -2.39 16.95 13.76
CA SER A 128 -3.12 17.02 15.04
C SER A 128 -4.52 17.58 14.77
N GLU A 129 -5.42 17.57 15.76
CA GLU A 129 -6.78 18.16 15.66
C GLU A 129 -6.82 19.68 15.31
N SER A 130 -5.65 20.28 15.05
CA SER A 130 -5.48 21.62 14.47
C SER A 130 -6.12 21.72 13.08
N ASN A 131 -7.14 22.58 12.95
CA ASN A 131 -7.79 22.91 11.69
C ASN A 131 -7.02 23.95 10.84
N GLN A 132 -5.76 24.26 11.15
CA GLN A 132 -4.99 25.30 10.46
C GLN A 132 -4.06 24.79 9.36
N PHE A 133 -4.00 23.47 9.16
CA PHE A 133 -3.19 22.89 8.11
C PHE A 133 -3.73 23.25 6.71
N LYS A 134 -2.83 23.69 5.83
CA LYS A 134 -3.16 24.01 4.44
C LYS A 134 -2.01 23.66 3.51
N MET A 135 -2.26 22.71 2.62
CA MET A 135 -1.36 22.40 1.51
C MET A 135 -1.14 23.62 0.61
N LYS A 136 0.10 23.82 0.18
CA LYS A 136 0.39 24.73 -0.92
C LYS A 136 -0.30 24.20 -2.19
N PRO A 137 -1.01 25.04 -2.95
CA PRO A 137 -1.72 24.59 -4.15
C PRO A 137 -0.74 24.11 -5.22
N GLY A 138 -1.20 23.16 -6.04
CA GLY A 138 -0.51 22.73 -7.26
C GLY A 138 0.26 21.42 -7.18
N PHE A 139 0.36 20.79 -6.00
CA PHE A 139 0.92 19.44 -5.90
C PHE A 139 -0.10 18.39 -6.36
N LYS A 140 0.32 17.54 -7.29
CA LYS A 140 -0.42 16.34 -7.68
C LYS A 140 0.31 15.10 -7.18
N ASN A 141 -0.42 14.00 -7.06
CA ASN A 141 0.20 12.71 -6.73
C ASN A 141 1.37 12.40 -7.67
N PHE A 142 2.41 11.81 -7.10
CA PHE A 142 3.64 11.43 -7.78
C PHE A 142 4.48 12.61 -8.30
N ASN A 143 4.18 13.86 -7.94
CA ASN A 143 5.06 14.98 -8.25
C ASN A 143 6.35 14.90 -7.43
N ALA A 144 7.49 15.13 -8.09
CA ALA A 144 8.78 15.14 -7.42
C ALA A 144 8.88 16.29 -6.41
N ILE A 145 9.41 15.97 -5.24
CA ILE A 145 9.69 16.93 -4.17
C ILE A 145 11.11 16.74 -3.65
N MET A 146 11.71 17.86 -3.22
CA MET A 146 13.04 17.88 -2.64
C MET A 146 12.99 18.04 -1.12
N LYS A 147 14.00 17.51 -0.44
CA LYS A 147 14.20 17.75 0.99
C LYS A 147 14.27 19.26 1.25
N HIS A 148 13.58 19.71 2.29
CA HIS A 148 13.37 21.09 2.69
C HIS A 148 12.48 21.94 1.76
N GLN A 149 11.90 21.36 0.71
CA GLN A 149 10.90 22.07 -0.09
C GLN A 149 9.66 22.36 0.75
N LEU A 150 9.19 23.62 0.72
CA LEU A 150 7.94 24.04 1.35
C LEU A 150 6.74 23.36 0.65
N LEU A 151 5.96 22.62 1.41
CA LEU A 151 4.81 21.85 0.93
C LEU A 151 3.47 22.38 1.46
N ALA A 152 3.44 22.86 2.70
CA ALA A 152 2.22 23.31 3.37
C ALA A 152 2.54 24.32 4.47
N TYR A 153 1.48 24.86 5.06
CA TYR A 153 1.53 25.65 6.29
C TYR A 153 0.63 24.99 7.33
N ASP A 154 1.06 24.99 8.60
CA ASP A 154 0.20 24.73 9.75
C ASP A 154 0.14 26.01 10.58
N GLY A 155 -0.91 26.80 10.34
CA GLY A 155 -0.97 28.18 10.80
C GLY A 155 0.15 29.04 10.19
N ILE A 156 1.06 29.53 11.03
CA ILE A 156 2.23 30.32 10.61
C ILE A 156 3.48 29.46 10.35
N CYS A 157 3.43 28.18 10.72
CA CYS A 157 4.58 27.29 10.64
C CYS A 157 4.72 26.70 9.23
N GLU A 158 5.93 26.77 8.67
CA GLU A 158 6.24 26.14 7.39
C GLU A 158 6.39 24.62 7.55
N VAL A 159 5.64 23.86 6.75
CA VAL A 159 5.79 22.41 6.65
C VAL A 159 6.59 22.08 5.41
N LYS A 160 7.80 21.54 5.63
CA LYS A 160 8.76 21.19 4.57
C LYS A 160 8.92 19.69 4.44
N SER A 161 9.26 19.22 3.24
CA SER A 161 9.56 17.80 3.03
C SER A 161 10.81 17.37 3.81
N PRO A 162 10.76 16.29 4.63
CA PRO A 162 11.95 15.74 5.26
C PRO A 162 12.84 14.92 4.30
N PHE A 163 12.33 14.55 3.12
CA PHE A 163 13.00 13.67 2.17
C PHE A 163 12.88 14.17 0.73
N ASN A 164 13.83 13.76 -0.12
CA ASN A 164 13.60 13.70 -1.56
C ASN A 164 12.64 12.53 -1.85
N GLY A 165 11.68 12.72 -2.74
CA GLY A 165 10.73 11.67 -3.10
C GLY A 165 9.62 12.21 -4.00
N LEU A 166 8.48 11.54 -3.97
CA LEU A 166 7.28 11.99 -4.66
C LEU A 166 6.20 12.28 -3.62
N ILE A 167 5.53 13.43 -3.73
CA ILE A 167 4.39 13.74 -2.86
C ILE A 167 3.19 12.84 -3.23
N PHE A 168 2.45 12.43 -2.22
CA PHE A 168 1.35 11.48 -2.37
C PHE A 168 0.21 11.82 -1.40
N MET A 169 -1.03 11.67 -1.90
CA MET A 169 -2.29 12.05 -1.27
C MET A 169 -2.23 13.39 -0.51
N PRO A 170 -1.90 14.51 -1.17
CA PRO A 170 -1.90 15.82 -0.52
C PRO A 170 -3.33 16.21 -0.13
N LEU A 171 -3.52 16.69 1.10
CA LEU A 171 -4.81 17.10 1.65
C LEU A 171 -5.21 18.50 1.20
N TYR A 172 -6.17 18.59 0.27
CA TYR A 172 -6.75 19.87 -0.17
C TYR A 172 -8.14 20.17 0.41
N GLN A 173 -8.77 19.21 1.07
CA GLN A 173 -10.05 19.37 1.73
C GLN A 173 -9.88 19.80 3.20
N LYS A 174 -10.97 20.23 3.84
CA LYS A 174 -10.96 20.74 5.22
C LYS A 174 -10.83 19.64 6.28
N GLN A 175 -11.14 18.40 5.95
CA GLN A 175 -11.19 17.28 6.90
C GLN A 175 -10.19 16.20 6.48
N GLY A 176 -9.41 15.71 7.44
CA GLY A 176 -8.50 14.59 7.25
C GLY A 176 -7.50 14.54 8.39
N GLU A 177 -7.01 13.34 8.67
CA GLU A 177 -6.00 13.11 9.71
C GLU A 177 -4.57 13.20 9.15
N ASP A 178 -4.44 13.29 7.83
CA ASP A 178 -3.17 13.23 7.12
C ASP A 178 -3.02 14.38 6.14
N GLY A 179 -1.93 15.13 6.27
CA GLY A 179 -1.64 16.27 5.41
C GLY A 179 -1.07 15.84 4.06
N PHE A 180 -0.09 14.95 4.06
CA PHE A 180 0.48 14.32 2.86
C PHE A 180 1.37 13.13 3.24
N PHE A 181 1.70 12.33 2.24
CA PHE A 181 2.70 11.27 2.29
C PHE A 181 3.85 11.57 1.33
N VAL A 182 4.98 10.93 1.58
CA VAL A 182 6.09 10.88 0.61
C VAL A 182 6.34 9.43 0.24
N VAL A 183 6.33 9.17 -1.06
CA VAL A 183 6.60 7.85 -1.63
C VAL A 183 7.91 7.83 -2.42
N LYS A 184 8.49 6.64 -2.54
CA LYS A 184 9.64 6.38 -3.41
C LYS A 184 9.39 5.17 -4.30
N LYS A 185 9.84 5.26 -5.56
CA LYS A 185 9.81 4.13 -6.49
C LYS A 185 10.73 3.03 -5.96
N LEU A 186 10.20 1.83 -5.81
CA LEU A 186 10.94 0.64 -5.44
C LEU A 186 11.67 0.08 -6.66
N SER A 187 12.92 -0.33 -6.46
CA SER A 187 13.66 -1.03 -7.51
C SER A 187 13.09 -2.43 -7.71
N THR A 188 12.89 -2.81 -8.98
CA THR A 188 12.52 -4.17 -9.39
C THR A 188 13.46 -5.23 -8.81
N PHE A 189 14.76 -4.92 -8.69
CA PHE A 189 15.75 -5.80 -8.09
C PHE A 189 15.37 -6.19 -6.64
N TRP A 190 15.03 -5.20 -5.81
CA TRP A 190 14.64 -5.43 -4.41
C TRP A 190 13.30 -6.17 -4.31
N LEU A 191 12.37 -5.93 -5.24
CA LEU A 191 11.10 -6.68 -5.29
C LEU A 191 11.33 -8.16 -5.60
N VAL A 192 12.22 -8.47 -6.54
CA VAL A 192 12.58 -9.85 -6.91
C VAL A 192 13.28 -10.55 -5.75
N ILE A 193 14.27 -9.91 -5.12
CA ILE A 193 14.94 -10.46 -3.94
C ILE A 193 13.94 -10.72 -2.82
N SER A 194 13.09 -9.73 -2.52
CA SER A 194 12.03 -9.87 -1.50
C SER A 194 11.12 -11.06 -1.80
N ALA A 195 10.67 -11.21 -3.05
CA ALA A 195 9.84 -12.34 -3.46
C ALA A 195 10.55 -13.68 -3.32
N MET A 196 11.83 -13.76 -3.70
CA MET A 196 12.65 -14.97 -3.56
C MET A 196 12.82 -15.36 -2.09
N LEU A 197 13.24 -14.42 -1.23
CA LEU A 197 13.44 -14.66 0.20
C LEU A 197 12.17 -15.17 0.89
N ARG A 198 11.02 -14.58 0.55
CA ARG A 198 9.71 -14.97 1.08
C ARG A 198 9.27 -16.36 0.61
N LYS A 199 9.45 -16.67 -0.67
CA LYS A 199 9.11 -18.00 -1.25
C LYS A 199 9.97 -19.12 -0.68
N LEU A 200 11.27 -18.88 -0.51
CA LEU A 200 12.20 -19.82 0.12
C LEU A 200 12.01 -19.94 1.64
N LYS A 201 11.04 -19.21 2.23
CA LYS A 201 10.77 -19.18 3.67
C LYS A 201 12.04 -18.90 4.50
N LEU A 202 12.97 -18.08 3.99
CA LEU A 202 14.21 -17.73 4.67
C LEU A 202 14.02 -16.82 5.89
N HIS A 203 12.78 -16.53 6.28
CA HIS A 203 12.43 -15.83 7.52
C HIS A 203 12.97 -16.50 8.79
N HIS A 204 13.29 -17.80 8.75
CA HIS A 204 13.97 -18.49 9.85
C HIS A 204 15.34 -17.89 10.17
N ILE A 205 16.03 -17.29 9.19
CA ILE A 205 17.29 -16.58 9.41
C ILE A 205 17.10 -15.38 10.35
N LEU A 206 15.93 -14.73 10.30
CA LEU A 206 15.64 -13.62 11.23
C LEU A 206 15.55 -14.10 12.67
N GLN A 207 15.16 -15.36 12.92
CA GLN A 207 15.09 -15.92 14.28
C GLN A 207 16.47 -16.22 14.88
N LEU A 208 17.52 -16.29 14.04
CA LEU A 208 18.89 -16.48 14.50
C LEU A 208 19.54 -15.17 14.99
N LEU A 209 18.91 -14.04 14.70
CA LEU A 209 19.42 -12.73 15.12
C LEU A 209 19.16 -12.55 16.62
N PRO A 210 20.16 -12.03 17.37
CA PRO A 210 20.02 -11.88 18.82
C PRO A 210 18.81 -10.99 19.15
N GLY A 211 18.00 -11.43 20.11
CA GLY A 211 16.82 -10.73 20.61
C GLY A 211 15.65 -10.58 19.63
N ILE A 212 15.57 -11.47 18.63
CA ILE A 212 14.35 -11.77 17.88
C ILE A 212 13.78 -13.10 18.36
N THR A 213 12.50 -13.12 18.73
CA THR A 213 11.79 -14.34 19.12
C THR A 213 10.49 -14.48 18.34
N LYS A 214 10.01 -15.72 18.17
CA LYS A 214 8.69 -15.96 17.58
C LYS A 214 7.61 -15.75 18.65
N HIS A 215 6.49 -15.14 18.28
CA HIS A 215 5.33 -15.08 19.16
C HIS A 215 4.77 -16.50 19.39
N LEU A 216 4.41 -16.82 20.64
CA LEU A 216 3.95 -18.16 21.02
C LEU A 216 2.66 -18.56 20.30
N GLU A 217 1.69 -17.65 20.24
CA GLU A 217 0.35 -17.92 19.71
C GLU A 217 0.14 -17.49 18.25
N ASN A 218 1.06 -16.71 17.66
CA ASN A 218 0.89 -16.14 16.33
C ASN A 218 2.09 -16.46 15.45
N GLU A 219 1.92 -17.42 14.53
CA GLU A 219 3.01 -17.89 13.68
C GLU A 219 3.58 -16.84 12.71
N TYR A 220 2.82 -15.75 12.49
CA TYR A 220 3.18 -14.64 11.60
C TYR A 220 3.80 -13.45 12.34
N CYS A 221 4.00 -13.56 13.66
CA CYS A 221 4.54 -12.48 14.49
C CYS A 221 5.95 -12.80 15.01
N LEU A 222 6.88 -11.88 14.76
CA LEU A 222 8.19 -11.84 15.40
C LEU A 222 8.24 -10.71 16.41
N ILE A 223 8.83 -10.96 17.56
CA ILE A 223 9.03 -9.98 18.62
C ILE A 223 10.51 -9.62 18.61
N ALA A 224 10.82 -8.32 18.54
CA ALA A 224 12.18 -7.82 18.58
C ALA A 224 12.34 -6.80 19.73
N ASN A 225 13.47 -6.89 20.43
CA ASN A 225 13.84 -5.85 21.39
C ASN A 225 14.16 -4.53 20.68
N ARG A 226 13.79 -3.41 21.31
CA ARG A 226 13.93 -2.07 20.72
C ARG A 226 15.35 -1.73 20.26
N ARG A 227 16.39 -2.14 20.99
CA ARG A 227 17.80 -1.94 20.62
C ARG A 227 18.18 -2.63 19.31
N ILE A 228 17.68 -3.85 19.09
CA ILE A 228 17.95 -4.63 17.88
C ILE A 228 17.09 -4.12 16.71
N ALA A 229 15.85 -3.72 16.96
CA ALA A 229 15.00 -3.11 15.94
C ALA A 229 15.52 -1.75 15.45
N LEU A 230 16.34 -1.05 16.24
CA LEU A 230 17.05 0.16 15.82
C LEU A 230 18.27 -0.16 14.93
N PHE A 231 18.92 -1.30 15.16
CA PHE A 231 20.11 -1.73 14.41
C PHE A 231 19.77 -2.47 13.12
N LEU A 232 18.81 -3.40 13.17
CA LEU A 232 18.19 -4.03 12.01
C LEU A 232 17.15 -3.07 11.46
N THR A 233 17.54 -2.30 10.44
CA THR A 233 16.63 -1.37 9.76
C THR A 233 15.30 -2.06 9.40
N THR A 234 14.18 -1.34 9.55
CA THR A 234 12.83 -1.76 9.09
C THR A 234 12.84 -2.35 7.68
N LYS A 235 13.74 -1.87 6.83
CA LYS A 235 13.98 -2.38 5.46
C LYS A 235 14.29 -3.87 5.39
N ILE A 236 15.03 -4.44 6.35
CA ILE A 236 15.34 -5.88 6.35
C ILE A 236 14.07 -6.68 6.61
N PHE A 237 13.31 -6.32 7.64
CA PHE A 237 12.02 -6.96 7.95
C PHE A 237 11.03 -6.87 6.78
N HIS A 238 11.00 -5.72 6.12
CA HIS A 238 10.18 -5.46 4.93
C HIS A 238 10.52 -6.41 3.76
N LEU A 239 11.80 -6.79 3.57
CA LEU A 239 12.19 -7.78 2.54
C LEU A 239 11.53 -9.14 2.80
N PHE A 240 11.42 -9.56 4.06
CA PHE A 240 10.80 -10.82 4.47
C PHE A 240 9.27 -10.76 4.64
N GLY A 241 8.65 -9.59 4.40
CA GLY A 241 7.19 -9.43 4.43
C GLY A 241 6.61 -9.07 5.78
N TYR A 242 7.46 -8.74 6.76
CA TYR A 242 7.04 -8.14 8.02
C TYR A 242 6.87 -6.64 7.81
N ARG A 243 5.66 -6.15 8.03
CA ARG A 243 5.25 -4.79 7.61
C ARG A 243 4.54 -4.03 8.71
N LYS A 244 3.60 -4.68 9.40
CA LYS A 244 2.91 -4.05 10.53
C LYS A 244 3.79 -4.12 11.78
N LYS A 245 3.90 -3.00 12.46
CA LYS A 245 4.66 -2.81 13.70
C LYS A 245 3.71 -2.44 14.82
N ILE A 246 3.67 -3.24 15.89
CA ILE A 246 2.93 -2.92 17.12
C ILE A 246 3.94 -2.82 18.26
N ILE A 247 3.80 -1.84 19.13
CA ILE A 247 4.64 -1.71 20.32
C ILE A 247 3.82 -2.19 21.52
N VAL A 248 4.31 -3.22 22.20
CA VAL A 248 3.70 -3.80 23.40
C VAL A 248 4.82 -4.01 24.42
N ASP A 249 4.68 -3.47 25.62
CA ASP A 249 5.63 -3.64 26.73
C ASP A 249 7.11 -3.41 26.35
N ASP A 250 7.39 -2.29 25.67
CA ASP A 250 8.73 -1.89 25.15
C ASP A 250 9.37 -2.87 24.14
N LYS A 251 8.57 -3.83 23.63
CA LYS A 251 8.95 -4.73 22.54
C LYS A 251 8.21 -4.35 21.26
N ILE A 252 8.85 -4.66 20.14
CA ILE A 252 8.31 -4.40 18.82
C ILE A 252 7.84 -5.72 18.21
N HIS A 253 6.56 -5.79 17.90
CA HIS A 253 5.91 -6.90 17.23
C HIS A 253 5.85 -6.61 15.74
N PHE A 254 6.58 -7.39 14.97
CA PHE A 254 6.61 -7.39 13.52
C PHE A 254 5.68 -8.46 12.98
N ILE A 255 4.66 -8.06 12.23
CA ILE A 255 3.64 -8.96 11.71
C ILE A 255 3.81 -9.13 10.20
N LYS A 256 3.81 -10.39 9.76
CA LYS A 256 3.95 -10.79 8.36
C LYS A 256 2.62 -10.62 7.61
N ARG A 257 2.70 -10.10 6.38
CA ARG A 257 1.54 -9.93 5.48
C ARG A 257 1.26 -11.16 4.61
N ASP A 258 2.26 -11.97 4.33
CA ASP A 258 2.05 -13.23 3.61
C ASP A 258 1.37 -14.24 4.55
N ARG A 259 0.07 -14.50 4.32
CA ARG A 259 -0.78 -15.42 5.09
C ARG A 259 -1.21 -16.61 4.24
N LYS A 260 -1.53 -17.72 4.90
CA LYS A 260 -2.29 -18.81 4.27
C LYS A 260 -3.75 -18.39 4.13
N VAL A 261 -4.40 -18.83 3.06
CA VAL A 261 -5.84 -18.63 2.89
C VAL A 261 -6.57 -19.44 3.95
N ILE A 262 -7.44 -18.78 4.70
CA ILE A 262 -8.33 -19.40 5.70
C ILE A 262 -9.77 -18.94 5.45
N PRO A 263 -10.78 -19.79 5.70
CA PRO A 263 -12.18 -19.39 5.62
C PRO A 263 -12.51 -18.26 6.61
N PHE A 264 -13.57 -17.49 6.33
CA PHE A 264 -14.05 -16.44 7.23
C PHE A 264 -14.96 -17.05 8.31
N SER A 265 -14.37 -17.81 9.24
CA SER A 265 -15.09 -18.37 10.39
C SER A 265 -15.48 -17.32 11.42
#